data_AF-A0AAU7NJN2-F1
#
_entry.id   AF-A0AAU7NJN2-F1
#
_cell.length_a   1.000
_cell.length_b   1.000
_cell.length_c   1.000
_cell.angle_alpha   90.00
_cell.angle_beta   90.00
_cell.angle_gamma   90.00
#
_symmetry.space_group_name_H-M   'P 1'
#
loop_
_entity.id
_entity.type
_entity.pdbx_description
1 polymer ?
#
loop_
_entity_poly.entity_id
_entity_poly.type
_entity_poly.pdbx_seq_one_letter_code
_entity_poly.pdbx_strand_id
1 'polypeptide(L)'
;MKIYYELNGGVVPIEETRMTRETLQEKNPTIDRKPRLFWIRVLMIICGLLLFLTFSAKQTVFNVNYVQSQVVKSNAASTINQQVNTQLQQAGIQQTNLIPDNVINDELKSMIGEFYAGEEVKLDQSIITEEVNANIGTSGMIQQGIVSIIVNQVANIFNSQLDTQKLTHYAGQVAKLQKLNQIMMAISAVGLLILTFFAFIKRRGLNLLGSMMVTVGAFATVISAIAYVSNVLNDLPIQYAVIKGIVEQAGQDILLRELTMALGILILGIILLVLSFGANQVNKKRSKNR
;
A
#
# COMPACT_ATOMS: atom_id res chain seq x y z
N MET A 1 -46.64 -16.14 -60.35
CA MET A 1 -47.09 -17.49 -59.96
C MET A 1 -47.07 -17.54 -58.44
N LYS A 2 -48.23 -17.43 -57.77
CA LYS A 2 -48.34 -17.47 -56.30
C LYS A 2 -48.66 -18.90 -55.90
N ILE A 3 -47.84 -19.49 -55.03
CA ILE A 3 -47.96 -20.89 -54.58
C ILE A 3 -48.75 -20.87 -53.26
N TYR A 4 -49.84 -21.62 -53.19
CA TYR A 4 -50.70 -21.76 -52.00
C TYR A 4 -50.69 -23.22 -51.54
N TYR A 5 -50.78 -23.45 -50.23
CA TYR A 5 -51.05 -24.77 -49.65
C TYR A 5 -52.35 -24.69 -48.85
N GLU A 6 -53.24 -25.68 -49.00
CA GLU A 6 -54.41 -25.84 -48.16
C GLU A 6 -54.07 -26.67 -46.91
N LEU A 7 -54.22 -26.06 -45.74
CA LEU A 7 -54.33 -26.76 -44.46
C LEU A 7 -55.62 -26.24 -43.82
N ASN A 8 -56.60 -27.14 -43.67
CA ASN A 8 -57.83 -26.98 -42.89
C ASN A 8 -58.38 -25.53 -42.78
N GLY A 9 -59.15 -25.10 -43.78
CA GLY A 9 -60.22 -24.12 -43.58
C GLY A 9 -59.88 -22.64 -43.60
N GLY A 10 -58.75 -22.22 -44.16
CA GLY A 10 -58.51 -20.78 -44.40
C GLY A 10 -57.31 -20.50 -45.30
N VAL A 11 -57.54 -19.82 -46.42
CA VAL A 11 -56.48 -19.34 -47.33
C VAL A 11 -55.87 -18.08 -46.73
N VAL A 12 -54.67 -18.18 -46.17
CA VAL A 12 -53.94 -17.02 -45.63
C VAL A 12 -52.83 -16.61 -46.60
N PRO A 13 -52.79 -15.35 -47.08
CA PRO A 13 -51.73 -14.88 -47.96
C PRO A 13 -50.37 -14.87 -47.24
N ILE A 14 -49.29 -15.19 -47.96
CA ILE A 14 -47.91 -15.31 -47.45
C ILE A 14 -47.40 -14.01 -46.77
N GLU A 15 -48.01 -12.86 -47.06
CA GLU A 15 -47.68 -11.59 -46.42
C GLU A 15 -48.08 -11.53 -44.94
N GLU A 16 -49.19 -12.15 -44.53
CA GLU A 16 -49.62 -12.16 -43.12
C GLU A 16 -48.74 -13.07 -42.27
N THR A 17 -48.30 -14.21 -42.80
CA THR A 17 -47.41 -15.14 -42.07
C THR A 17 -46.00 -14.59 -41.88
N ARG A 18 -45.55 -13.62 -42.70
CA ARG A 18 -44.31 -12.88 -42.46
C ARG A 18 -44.46 -11.86 -41.34
N MET A 19 -45.56 -11.10 -41.31
CA MET A 19 -45.85 -10.18 -40.19
C MET A 19 -46.02 -10.92 -38.86
N THR A 20 -46.61 -12.12 -38.85
CA THR A 20 -46.70 -12.94 -37.62
C THR A 20 -45.34 -13.50 -37.19
N ARG A 21 -44.43 -13.81 -38.12
CA ARG A 21 -43.07 -14.27 -37.76
C ARG A 21 -42.17 -13.16 -37.24
N GLU A 22 -42.28 -11.94 -37.78
CA GLU A 22 -41.54 -10.78 -37.27
C GLU A 22 -42.06 -10.36 -35.88
N THR A 23 -43.38 -10.41 -35.66
CA THR A 23 -43.97 -10.10 -34.33
C THR A 23 -43.77 -11.21 -33.29
N LEU A 24 -43.56 -12.47 -33.69
CA LEU A 24 -43.17 -13.56 -32.78
C LEU A 24 -41.66 -13.59 -32.47
N GLN A 25 -40.81 -13.01 -33.32
CA GLN A 25 -39.39 -12.83 -33.02
C GLN A 25 -39.11 -11.70 -32.02
N GLU A 26 -40.04 -10.76 -31.86
CA GLU A 26 -39.88 -9.62 -30.95
C GLU A 26 -40.22 -9.96 -29.48
N LYS A 27 -40.89 -11.09 -29.21
CA LYS A 27 -41.32 -11.47 -27.85
C LYS A 27 -40.74 -12.80 -27.36
N ASN A 28 -39.44 -12.95 -27.50
CA ASN A 28 -38.69 -13.67 -26.48
C ASN A 28 -37.76 -12.65 -25.83
N PRO A 29 -38.14 -12.02 -24.71
CA PRO A 29 -37.17 -11.30 -23.91
C PRO A 29 -36.17 -12.36 -23.50
N THR A 30 -35.06 -12.46 -24.24
CA THR A 30 -33.88 -13.19 -23.79
C THR A 30 -33.62 -12.64 -22.41
N ILE A 31 -34.00 -13.40 -21.38
CA ILE A 31 -33.71 -13.06 -20.01
C ILE A 31 -32.20 -12.95 -20.00
N ASP A 32 -31.69 -11.73 -20.01
CA ASP A 32 -30.27 -11.42 -20.04
C ASP A 32 -29.72 -11.89 -18.71
N ARG A 33 -29.45 -13.20 -18.60
CA ARG A 33 -28.87 -13.86 -17.43
C ARG A 33 -27.36 -13.51 -17.39
N LYS A 34 -27.03 -12.22 -17.47
CA LYS A 34 -25.71 -11.65 -17.19
C LYS A 34 -25.49 -11.06 -15.78
N PRO A 35 -26.48 -10.89 -14.85
CA PRO A 35 -26.18 -10.18 -13.60
C PRO A 35 -25.20 -10.94 -12.70
N ARG A 36 -25.21 -12.29 -12.72
CA ARG A 36 -24.38 -13.10 -11.80
C ARG A 36 -22.88 -13.01 -12.07
N LEU A 37 -22.46 -12.73 -13.31
CA LEU A 37 -21.03 -12.60 -13.64
C LEU A 37 -20.50 -11.18 -13.39
N PHE A 38 -21.37 -10.17 -13.47
CA PHE A 38 -21.03 -8.80 -13.14
C PHE A 38 -20.67 -8.65 -11.65
N TRP A 39 -21.52 -9.18 -10.74
CA TRP A 39 -21.25 -9.13 -9.30
C TRP A 39 -19.98 -9.86 -8.88
N ILE A 40 -19.65 -10.99 -9.53
CA ILE A 40 -18.38 -11.69 -9.28
C ILE A 40 -17.19 -10.80 -9.65
N ARG A 41 -17.25 -10.08 -10.79
CA ARG A 41 -16.19 -9.14 -11.20
C ARG A 41 -16.02 -8.01 -10.21
N VAL A 42 -17.12 -7.37 -9.80
CA VAL A 42 -17.10 -6.27 -8.83
C VAL A 42 -16.50 -6.73 -7.51
N LEU A 43 -16.92 -7.89 -6.99
CA LEU A 43 -16.35 -8.45 -5.76
C LEU A 43 -14.86 -8.78 -5.91
N MET A 44 -14.43 -9.35 -7.05
CA MET A 44 -13.00 -9.59 -7.30
C MET A 44 -12.19 -8.29 -7.33
N ILE A 45 -12.71 -7.22 -7.93
CA ILE A 45 -12.03 -5.91 -7.95
C ILE A 45 -11.94 -5.33 -6.53
N ILE A 46 -13.02 -5.37 -5.75
CA ILE A 46 -13.03 -4.87 -4.37
C ILE A 46 -12.04 -5.66 -3.51
N CYS A 47 -12.09 -6.99 -3.54
CA CYS A 47 -11.13 -7.81 -2.81
C CYS A 47 -9.70 -7.60 -3.32
N GLY A 48 -9.52 -7.33 -4.61
CA GLY A 48 -8.24 -6.98 -5.23
C GLY A 48 -7.63 -5.69 -4.69
N LEU A 49 -8.44 -4.62 -4.65
CA LEU A 49 -8.02 -3.33 -4.10
C LEU A 49 -7.71 -3.46 -2.61
N LEU A 50 -8.56 -4.15 -1.83
CA LEU A 50 -8.32 -4.38 -0.41
C LEU A 50 -7.04 -5.20 -0.18
N LEU A 51 -6.82 -6.24 -0.97
CA LEU A 51 -5.61 -7.04 -0.86
C LEU A 51 -4.36 -6.22 -1.21
N PHE A 52 -4.43 -5.41 -2.28
CA PHE A 52 -3.34 -4.50 -2.66
C PHE A 52 -3.01 -3.52 -1.53
N LEU A 53 -4.01 -2.81 -1.00
CA LEU A 53 -3.82 -1.83 0.08
C LEU A 53 -3.24 -2.47 1.33
N THR A 54 -3.81 -3.60 1.77
CA THR A 54 -3.37 -4.27 3.01
C THR A 54 -1.99 -4.89 2.88
N PHE A 55 -1.66 -5.44 1.71
CA PHE A 55 -0.35 -5.98 1.41
C PHE A 55 0.72 -4.89 1.30
N SER A 56 0.42 -3.79 0.61
CA SER A 56 1.29 -2.61 0.55
C SER A 56 1.58 -2.08 1.95
N ALA A 57 0.53 -1.81 2.75
CA ALA A 57 0.67 -1.36 4.13
C ALA A 57 1.53 -2.32 4.98
N LYS A 58 1.35 -3.65 4.82
CA LYS A 58 2.16 -4.66 5.51
C LYS A 58 3.64 -4.61 5.14
N GLN A 59 3.97 -4.27 3.89
CA GLN A 59 5.36 -4.17 3.43
C GLN A 59 6.03 -2.82 3.76
N THR A 60 5.23 -1.79 4.05
CA THR A 60 5.70 -0.43 4.25
C THR A 60 5.45 0.04 5.68
N VAL A 61 4.32 0.70 5.93
CA VAL A 61 3.97 1.40 7.17
C VAL A 61 3.82 0.44 8.35
N PHE A 62 3.56 -0.84 8.12
CA PHE A 62 3.47 -1.84 9.18
C PHE A 62 4.70 -2.73 9.29
N ASN A 63 5.77 -2.42 8.55
CA ASN A 63 7.02 -3.17 8.59
C ASN A 63 8.08 -2.39 9.37
N VAL A 64 8.46 -2.92 10.53
CA VAL A 64 9.49 -2.34 11.41
C VAL A 64 10.80 -2.12 10.65
N ASN A 65 11.27 -3.14 9.95
CA ASN A 65 12.55 -3.11 9.23
C ASN A 65 12.53 -2.07 8.11
N TYR A 66 11.38 -1.89 7.45
CA TYR A 66 11.21 -0.85 6.43
C TYR A 66 11.35 0.54 7.05
N VAL A 67 10.60 0.82 8.12
CA VAL A 67 10.64 2.14 8.78
C VAL A 67 12.01 2.43 9.40
N GLN A 68 12.63 1.43 10.03
CA GLN A 68 14.01 1.52 10.52
C GLN A 68 14.99 1.84 9.39
N SER A 69 14.87 1.19 8.23
CA SER A 69 15.72 1.50 7.07
C SER A 69 15.47 2.91 6.54
N GLN A 70 14.25 3.43 6.61
CA GLN A 70 13.96 4.78 6.14
C GLN A 70 14.51 5.85 7.07
N VAL A 71 14.53 5.61 8.38
CA VAL A 71 15.21 6.52 9.31
C VAL A 71 16.69 6.64 9.01
N VAL A 72 17.38 5.52 8.76
CA VAL A 72 18.82 5.55 8.41
C VAL A 72 19.10 6.33 7.13
N LYS A 73 18.20 6.23 6.14
CA LYS A 73 18.34 6.94 4.86
C LYS A 73 17.92 8.41 4.95
N SER A 74 17.17 8.78 5.99
CA SER A 74 16.68 10.14 6.18
C SER A 74 17.78 11.04 6.76
N ASN A 75 17.65 12.35 6.56
CA ASN A 75 18.50 13.35 7.19
C ASN A 75 18.19 13.57 8.69
N ALA A 76 17.51 12.64 9.35
CA ALA A 76 17.10 12.76 10.75
C ALA A 76 18.29 12.91 11.69
N ALA A 77 19.30 12.04 11.58
CA ALA A 77 20.51 12.10 12.40
C ALA A 77 21.25 13.43 12.20
N SER A 78 21.45 13.85 10.94
CA SER A 78 22.06 15.13 10.60
C SER A 78 21.28 16.33 11.16
N THR A 79 19.94 16.30 11.12
CA THR A 79 19.07 17.35 11.68
C THR A 79 19.18 17.41 13.20
N ILE A 80 19.17 16.26 13.88
CA ILE A 80 19.37 16.19 15.34
C ILE A 80 20.75 16.74 15.70
N ASN A 81 21.80 16.31 14.99
CA ASN A 81 23.15 16.79 15.22
C ASN A 81 23.29 18.30 15.00
N GLN A 82 22.65 18.86 13.97
CA GLN A 82 22.64 20.30 13.74
C GLN A 82 21.95 21.08 14.87
N GLN A 83 20.85 20.55 15.40
CA GLN A 83 20.14 21.16 16.54
C GLN A 83 20.95 21.07 17.83
N VAL A 84 21.56 19.91 18.10
CA VAL A 84 22.47 19.72 19.24
C VAL A 84 23.65 20.69 19.14
N ASN A 85 24.30 20.77 17.98
CA ASN A 85 25.42 21.70 17.77
C ASN A 85 25.00 23.17 18.00
N THR A 86 23.80 23.57 17.56
CA THR A 86 23.29 24.93 17.77
C THR A 86 23.06 25.22 19.25
N GLN A 87 22.51 24.26 20.01
CA GLN A 87 22.29 24.41 21.45
C GLN A 87 23.61 24.40 22.23
N LEU A 88 24.59 23.59 21.82
CA LEU A 88 25.92 23.55 22.43
C LEU A 88 26.70 24.85 22.20
N GLN A 89 26.62 25.42 20.99
CA GLN A 89 27.19 26.73 20.70
C GLN A 89 26.55 27.83 21.55
N GLN A 90 25.23 27.79 21.75
CA GLN A 90 24.53 28.71 22.66
C GLN A 90 24.96 28.54 24.12
N ALA A 91 25.36 27.34 24.53
CA ALA A 91 25.92 27.04 25.84
C ALA A 91 27.44 27.33 25.95
N GLY A 92 28.06 27.84 24.89
CA GLY A 92 29.50 28.18 24.85
C GLY A 92 30.44 27.01 24.53
N ILE A 93 29.90 25.84 24.16
CA ILE A 93 30.68 24.65 23.76
C ILE A 93 30.88 24.69 22.25
N GLN A 94 32.13 24.85 21.80
CA GLN A 94 32.48 24.98 20.38
C GLN A 94 32.71 23.63 19.67
N GLN A 95 32.65 22.51 20.41
CA GLN A 95 32.80 21.19 19.82
C GLN A 95 31.55 20.84 19.02
N THR A 96 31.74 20.47 17.76
CA THR A 96 30.68 20.02 16.86
C THR A 96 30.78 18.51 16.65
N ASN A 97 29.64 17.87 16.39
CA ASN A 97 29.57 16.46 16.02
C ASN A 97 30.09 15.49 17.11
N LEU A 98 29.73 15.78 18.37
CA LEU A 98 30.10 14.98 19.54
C LEU A 98 29.40 13.62 19.61
N ILE A 99 28.31 13.45 18.84
CA ILE A 99 27.55 12.21 18.76
C ILE A 99 27.54 11.81 17.28
N PRO A 100 28.16 10.68 16.89
CA PRO A 100 28.17 10.30 15.49
C PRO A 100 26.79 9.83 15.04
N ASP A 101 26.46 10.07 13.77
CA ASP A 101 25.12 9.83 13.20
C ASP A 101 24.65 8.37 13.34
N ASN A 102 25.57 7.40 13.39
CA ASN A 102 25.25 5.99 13.60
C ASN A 102 24.61 5.73 14.96
N VAL A 103 25.07 6.39 16.02
CA VAL A 103 24.53 6.23 17.38
C VAL A 103 23.11 6.80 17.46
N ILE A 104 22.88 7.98 16.87
CA ILE A 104 21.54 8.56 16.78
C ILE A 104 20.60 7.67 15.95
N ASN A 105 21.10 7.12 14.84
CA ASN A 105 20.32 6.21 13.99
C ASN A 105 19.98 4.90 14.70
N ASP A 106 20.91 4.31 15.45
CA ASP A 106 20.67 3.06 16.18
C ASP A 106 19.70 3.27 17.34
N GLU A 107 19.77 4.41 18.02
CA GLU A 107 18.79 4.79 19.04
C GLU A 107 17.39 4.99 18.44
N LEU A 108 17.28 5.73 17.33
CA LEU A 108 16.00 5.88 16.62
C LEU A 108 15.44 4.53 16.14
N LYS A 109 16.29 3.58 15.72
CA LYS A 109 15.85 2.22 15.37
C LYS A 109 15.31 1.47 16.59
N SER A 110 15.95 1.60 17.75
CA SER A 110 15.48 0.99 19.00
C SER A 110 14.10 1.52 19.37
N MET A 111 13.96 2.86 19.39
CA MET A 111 12.68 3.53 19.65
C MET A 111 11.58 3.11 18.66
N ILE A 112 11.90 2.92 17.38
CA ILE A 112 10.95 2.37 16.40
C ILE A 112 10.61 0.91 16.72
N GLY A 113 11.59 0.09 17.12
CA GLY A 113 11.37 -1.28 17.53
C GLY A 113 10.37 -1.37 18.69
N GLU A 114 10.62 -0.62 19.76
CA GLU A 114 9.75 -0.51 20.93
C GLU A 114 8.36 0.01 20.56
N PHE A 115 8.28 1.05 19.71
CA PHE A 115 7.01 1.60 19.23
C PHE A 115 6.17 0.56 18.47
N TYR A 116 6.79 -0.28 17.64
CA TYR A 116 6.06 -1.34 16.93
C TYR A 116 5.76 -2.56 17.80
N ALA A 117 6.57 -2.81 18.84
CA ALA A 117 6.33 -3.84 19.84
C ALA A 117 5.19 -3.47 20.82
N GLY A 118 4.82 -2.18 20.88
CA GLY A 118 3.84 -1.69 21.86
C GLY A 118 4.44 -1.48 23.25
N GLU A 119 5.77 -1.34 23.32
CA GLU A 119 6.53 -1.09 24.54
C GLU A 119 6.65 0.41 24.81
N GLU A 120 7.10 0.77 26.02
CA GLU A 120 7.26 2.16 26.42
C GLU A 120 8.47 2.76 25.71
N VAL A 121 8.24 3.66 24.76
CA VAL A 121 9.30 4.28 23.95
C VAL A 121 10.14 5.19 24.84
N LYS A 122 11.38 4.80 25.11
CA LYS A 122 12.32 5.58 25.92
C LYS A 122 13.63 5.81 25.19
N LEU A 123 14.24 6.94 25.50
CA LEU A 123 15.62 7.20 25.10
C LEU A 123 16.56 6.49 26.08
N ASP A 124 17.44 5.63 25.57
CA ASP A 124 18.54 5.09 26.35
C ASP A 124 19.65 6.14 26.49
N GLN A 125 19.57 6.87 27.60
CA GLN A 125 20.55 7.91 27.93
C GLN A 125 21.96 7.34 28.18
N SER A 126 22.09 6.04 28.48
CA SER A 126 23.39 5.43 28.78
C SER A 126 24.28 5.33 27.55
N ILE A 127 23.70 5.02 26.38
CA ILE A 127 24.40 4.92 25.10
C ILE A 127 24.95 6.29 24.67
N ILE A 128 24.14 7.34 24.83
CA ILE A 128 24.57 8.72 24.55
C ILE A 128 25.68 9.15 25.52
N THR A 129 25.55 8.77 26.79
CA THR A 129 26.55 9.09 27.82
C THR A 129 27.90 8.44 27.53
N GLU A 130 27.90 7.18 27.11
CA GLU A 130 29.12 6.41 26.81
C GLU A 130 29.86 6.96 25.58
N GLU A 131 29.13 7.30 24.51
CA GLU A 131 29.72 7.83 23.28
C GLU A 131 30.25 9.27 23.45
N VAL A 132 29.53 10.09 24.21
CA VAL A 132 29.98 11.45 24.55
C VAL A 132 31.23 11.39 25.44
N ASN A 133 31.30 10.45 26.39
CA ASN A 133 32.52 10.23 27.18
C ASN A 133 33.70 9.75 26.32
N ALA A 134 33.46 8.90 25.33
CA ALA A 134 34.48 8.41 24.41
C ALA A 134 35.06 9.53 23.51
N ASN A 135 34.22 10.44 23.03
CA ASN A 135 34.61 11.51 22.10
C ASN A 135 35.22 12.76 22.77
N ILE A 136 34.95 13.02 24.06
CA ILE A 136 35.53 14.19 24.76
C ILE A 136 36.93 13.85 25.36
N GLY A 137 37.33 12.57 25.42
CA GLY A 137 38.67 12.13 25.84
C GLY A 137 38.96 12.32 27.34
N THR A 138 39.69 11.39 27.98
CA THR A 138 39.92 11.32 29.45
C THR A 138 40.58 12.57 30.06
N SER A 139 39.84 13.62 30.40
CA SER A 139 40.39 14.83 31.05
C SER A 139 39.37 15.57 31.92
N GLY A 140 39.17 15.06 33.14
CA GLY A 140 38.80 15.85 34.33
C GLY A 140 37.31 16.16 34.59
N MET A 141 37.00 16.54 35.85
CA MET A 141 35.65 16.78 36.41
C MET A 141 34.76 17.80 35.67
N ILE A 142 35.32 18.62 34.79
CA ILE A 142 34.57 19.54 33.91
C ILE A 142 33.73 18.76 32.89
N GLN A 143 34.14 17.53 32.58
CA GLN A 143 33.55 16.66 31.57
C GLN A 143 32.21 16.04 32.00
N GLN A 144 32.05 15.65 33.27
CA GLN A 144 30.75 15.13 33.75
C GLN A 144 29.65 16.18 33.70
N GLY A 145 29.98 17.45 33.95
CA GLY A 145 29.06 18.58 33.79
C GLY A 145 28.66 18.79 32.33
N ILE A 146 29.61 18.69 31.40
CA ILE A 146 29.36 18.82 29.95
C ILE A 146 28.55 17.62 29.43
N VAL A 147 28.89 16.39 29.83
CA VAL A 147 28.19 15.16 29.44
C VAL A 147 26.75 15.21 29.94
N SER A 148 26.51 15.60 31.19
CA SER A 148 25.14 15.74 31.72
C SER A 148 24.36 16.88 31.04
N ILE A 149 25.00 17.98 30.65
CA ILE A 149 24.37 19.03 29.83
C ILE A 149 23.99 18.50 28.45
N ILE A 150 24.89 17.76 27.77
CA ILE A 150 24.65 17.17 26.45
C ILE A 150 23.53 16.12 26.54
N VAL A 151 23.61 15.18 27.47
CA VAL A 151 22.60 14.14 27.68
C VAL A 151 21.24 14.75 28.00
N ASN A 152 21.18 15.77 28.86
CA ASN A 152 19.93 16.46 29.16
C ASN A 152 19.40 17.25 27.96
N GLN A 153 20.26 17.86 27.13
CA GLN A 153 19.83 18.56 25.92
C GLN A 153 19.34 17.60 24.84
N VAL A 154 20.03 16.50 24.62
CA VAL A 154 19.59 15.43 23.71
C VAL A 154 18.28 14.84 24.21
N ALA A 155 18.20 14.49 25.49
CA ALA A 155 16.95 14.02 26.11
C ALA A 155 15.82 15.05 26.00
N ASN A 156 16.10 16.35 26.13
CA ASN A 156 15.10 17.40 25.96
C ASN A 156 14.68 17.57 24.50
N ILE A 157 15.60 17.46 23.53
CA ILE A 157 15.26 17.47 22.09
C ILE A 157 14.38 16.27 21.75
N PHE A 158 14.75 15.08 22.23
CA PHE A 158 13.94 13.88 22.07
C PHE A 158 12.59 14.04 22.77
N ASN A 159 12.52 14.38 24.05
CA ASN A 159 11.25 14.53 24.77
C ASN A 159 10.35 15.67 24.25
N SER A 160 10.93 16.76 23.71
CA SER A 160 10.17 17.88 23.15
C SER A 160 9.67 17.62 21.73
N GLN A 161 10.38 16.80 20.94
CA GLN A 161 9.97 16.45 19.58
C GLN A 161 9.18 15.13 19.50
N LEU A 162 9.40 14.25 20.48
CA LEU A 162 8.83 12.92 20.59
C LEU A 162 8.16 12.84 21.95
N ASP A 163 6.91 13.31 22.03
CA ASP A 163 6.07 13.16 23.21
C ASP A 163 5.88 11.66 23.51
N THR A 164 6.68 11.13 24.44
CA THR A 164 6.82 9.71 24.74
C THR A 164 5.51 9.07 25.24
N GLN A 165 4.66 9.84 25.91
CA GLN A 165 3.33 9.40 26.32
C GLN A 165 2.39 9.27 25.12
N LYS A 166 2.40 10.24 24.20
CA LYS A 166 1.65 10.14 22.94
C LYS A 166 2.17 8.99 22.08
N LEU A 167 3.49 8.80 22.00
CA LEU A 167 4.10 7.71 21.25
C LEU A 167 3.70 6.34 21.81
N THR A 168 3.69 6.15 23.12
CA THR A 168 3.23 4.90 23.75
C THR A 168 1.73 4.65 23.48
N HIS A 169 0.91 5.71 23.49
CA HIS A 169 -0.50 5.59 23.09
C HIS A 169 -0.68 5.19 21.62
N TYR A 170 0.08 5.80 20.71
CA TYR A 170 0.04 5.49 19.28
C TYR A 170 0.64 4.11 18.96
N ALA A 171 1.67 3.67 19.68
CA ALA A 171 2.26 2.33 19.59
C ALA A 171 1.17 1.25 19.78
N GLY A 172 0.35 1.41 20.83
CA GLY A 172 -0.79 0.53 21.08
C GLY A 172 -1.87 0.56 19.98
N GLN A 173 -2.08 1.71 19.33
CA GLN A 173 -2.99 1.82 18.18
C GLN A 173 -2.41 1.17 16.92
N VAL A 174 -1.12 1.37 16.66
CA VAL A 174 -0.41 0.78 15.51
C VAL A 174 -0.42 -0.74 15.60
N ALA A 175 -0.15 -1.32 16.77
CA ALA A 175 -0.25 -2.77 16.97
C ALA A 175 -1.67 -3.32 16.67
N LYS A 176 -2.73 -2.57 17.02
CA LYS A 176 -4.12 -2.93 16.67
C LYS A 176 -4.36 -2.83 15.16
N LEU A 177 -3.90 -1.75 14.53
CA LEU A 177 -4.03 -1.56 13.08
C LEU A 177 -3.28 -2.62 12.28
N GLN A 178 -2.10 -3.06 12.75
CA GLN A 178 -1.36 -4.18 12.15
C GLN A 178 -2.17 -5.48 12.19
N LYS A 179 -2.76 -5.82 13.35
CA LYS A 179 -3.62 -7.00 13.49
C LYS A 179 -4.84 -6.91 12.58
N LEU A 180 -5.52 -5.76 12.55
CA LEU A 180 -6.65 -5.51 11.66
C LEU A 180 -6.26 -5.67 10.20
N ASN A 181 -5.11 -5.11 9.81
CA ASN A 181 -4.58 -5.20 8.45
C ASN A 181 -4.30 -6.66 8.05
N GLN A 182 -3.72 -7.46 8.96
CA GLN A 182 -3.47 -8.88 8.72
C GLN A 182 -4.78 -9.67 8.54
N ILE A 183 -5.81 -9.38 9.35
CA ILE A 183 -7.12 -9.99 9.22
C ILE A 183 -7.77 -9.61 7.88
N MET A 184 -7.76 -8.32 7.52
CA MET A 184 -8.34 -7.84 6.26
C MET A 184 -7.61 -8.42 5.04
N MET A 185 -6.29 -8.54 5.11
CA MET A 185 -5.47 -9.22 4.10
C MET A 185 -5.88 -10.70 3.96
N ALA A 186 -6.08 -11.42 5.07
CA ALA A 186 -6.51 -12.81 5.03
C ALA A 186 -7.91 -12.97 4.43
N ILE A 187 -8.87 -12.12 4.84
CA ILE A 187 -10.26 -12.15 4.32
C ILE A 187 -10.26 -11.86 2.82
N SER A 188 -9.56 -10.82 2.37
CA SER A 188 -9.50 -10.45 0.94
C SER A 188 -8.79 -11.51 0.10
N ALA A 189 -7.70 -12.12 0.60
CA ALA A 189 -7.01 -13.21 -0.07
C ALA A 189 -7.89 -14.47 -0.21
N VAL A 190 -8.55 -14.90 0.88
CA VAL A 190 -9.46 -16.05 0.85
C VAL A 190 -10.65 -15.79 -0.06
N GLY A 191 -11.24 -14.58 0.00
CA GLY A 191 -12.31 -14.17 -0.89
C GLY A 191 -11.91 -14.23 -2.36
N LEU A 192 -10.71 -13.72 -2.70
CA LEU A 192 -10.17 -13.82 -4.06
C LEU A 192 -9.93 -15.25 -4.50
N LEU A 193 -9.40 -16.12 -3.64
CA LEU A 193 -9.19 -17.53 -3.96
C LEU A 193 -10.50 -18.23 -4.31
N ILE A 194 -11.54 -18.03 -3.50
CA ILE A 194 -12.88 -18.61 -3.73
C ILE A 194 -13.48 -18.09 -5.04
N LEU A 195 -13.45 -16.77 -5.27
CA LEU A 195 -14.00 -16.16 -6.48
C LEU A 195 -13.24 -16.59 -7.74
N THR A 196 -11.92 -16.70 -7.63
CA THR A 196 -11.04 -17.19 -8.71
C THR A 196 -11.37 -18.65 -9.03
N PHE A 197 -11.50 -19.50 -8.02
CA PHE A 197 -11.89 -20.90 -8.19
C PHE A 197 -13.25 -21.03 -8.91
N PHE A 198 -14.26 -20.26 -8.48
CA PHE A 198 -15.56 -20.20 -9.19
C PHE A 198 -15.43 -19.69 -10.64
N ALA A 199 -14.54 -18.74 -10.90
CA ALA A 199 -14.28 -18.23 -12.24
C ALA A 199 -13.67 -19.30 -13.16
N PHE A 200 -12.77 -20.13 -12.63
CA PHE A 200 -12.18 -21.27 -13.36
C PHE A 200 -13.21 -22.36 -13.66
N ILE A 201 -14.10 -22.71 -12.71
CA ILE A 201 -15.21 -23.66 -12.96
C ILE A 201 -16.06 -23.22 -14.15
N LYS A 202 -16.32 -21.91 -14.28
CA LYS A 202 -17.09 -21.33 -15.39
C LYS A 202 -16.28 -21.16 -16.70
N ARG A 203 -15.06 -21.72 -16.79
CA ARG A 203 -14.13 -21.60 -17.92
C ARG A 203 -13.82 -20.16 -18.36
N ARG A 204 -13.98 -19.19 -17.45
CA ARG A 204 -13.66 -17.77 -17.68
C ARG A 204 -12.61 -17.22 -16.71
N GLY A 205 -11.92 -18.11 -15.98
CA GLY A 205 -10.94 -17.79 -14.93
C GLY A 205 -9.89 -16.78 -15.38
N LEU A 206 -9.14 -17.09 -16.44
CA LEU A 206 -8.06 -16.23 -16.95
C LEU A 206 -8.56 -14.84 -17.39
N ASN A 207 -9.72 -14.76 -18.04
CA ASN A 207 -10.28 -13.47 -18.47
C ASN A 207 -10.75 -12.64 -17.27
N LEU A 208 -11.46 -13.25 -16.32
CA LEU A 208 -11.95 -12.57 -15.13
C LEU A 208 -10.81 -12.07 -14.23
N LEU A 209 -9.82 -12.94 -13.97
CA LEU A 209 -8.65 -12.62 -13.18
C LEU A 209 -7.77 -11.57 -13.88
N GLY A 210 -7.50 -11.73 -15.18
CA GLY A 210 -6.77 -10.73 -15.96
C GLY A 210 -7.47 -9.37 -15.98
N SER A 211 -8.80 -9.33 -16.18
CA SER A 211 -9.57 -8.07 -16.17
C SER A 211 -9.53 -7.38 -14.81
N MET A 212 -9.62 -8.15 -13.72
CA MET A 212 -9.52 -7.62 -12.37
C MET A 212 -8.12 -7.07 -12.09
N MET A 213 -7.06 -7.80 -12.45
CA MET A 213 -5.69 -7.32 -12.27
C MET A 213 -5.41 -6.05 -13.06
N VAL A 214 -5.92 -5.94 -14.30
CA VAL A 214 -5.80 -4.69 -15.06
C VAL A 214 -6.56 -3.55 -14.40
N THR A 215 -7.80 -3.75 -13.95
CA THR A 215 -8.57 -2.69 -13.28
C THR A 215 -7.93 -2.24 -11.97
N VAL A 216 -7.53 -3.19 -11.12
CA VAL A 216 -6.85 -2.91 -9.85
C VAL A 216 -5.51 -2.23 -10.08
N GLY A 217 -4.69 -2.78 -10.99
CA GLY A 217 -3.37 -2.23 -11.32
C GLY A 217 -3.46 -0.84 -11.94
N ALA A 218 -4.43 -0.59 -12.84
CA ALA A 218 -4.63 0.72 -13.44
C ALA A 218 -5.05 1.75 -12.40
N PHE A 219 -6.05 1.41 -11.57
CA PHE A 219 -6.55 2.30 -10.54
C PHE A 219 -5.46 2.64 -9.51
N ALA A 220 -4.73 1.64 -9.02
CA ALA A 220 -3.60 1.83 -8.11
C ALA A 220 -2.48 2.66 -8.75
N THR A 221 -2.12 2.39 -10.01
CA THR A 221 -1.07 3.14 -10.72
C THR A 221 -1.45 4.61 -10.85
N VAL A 222 -2.69 4.92 -11.24
CA VAL A 222 -3.15 6.31 -11.38
C VAL A 222 -3.11 7.04 -10.04
N ILE A 223 -3.63 6.43 -8.97
CA ILE A 223 -3.64 7.06 -7.64
C ILE A 223 -2.21 7.29 -7.14
N SER A 224 -1.35 6.27 -7.17
CA SER A 224 0.03 6.38 -6.71
C SER A 224 0.85 7.37 -7.57
N ALA A 225 0.62 7.42 -8.88
CA ALA A 225 1.29 8.38 -9.76
C ALA A 225 0.85 9.82 -9.46
N ILE A 226 -0.45 10.06 -9.25
CA ILE A 226 -0.96 11.39 -8.87
C ILE A 226 -0.34 11.80 -7.53
N ALA A 227 -0.38 10.93 -6.51
CA ALA A 227 0.17 11.21 -5.19
C ALA A 227 1.68 11.48 -5.20
N TYR A 228 2.42 10.77 -6.06
CA TYR A 228 3.86 10.98 -6.26
C TYR A 228 4.16 12.32 -6.93
N VAL A 229 3.47 12.64 -8.03
CA VAL A 229 3.70 13.88 -8.79
C VAL A 229 3.21 15.12 -8.02
N SER A 230 2.12 15.00 -7.27
CA SER A 230 1.56 16.12 -6.51
C SER A 230 2.37 16.49 -5.28
N ASN A 231 3.45 15.77 -4.96
CA ASN A 231 4.27 15.97 -3.76
C ASN A 231 3.42 16.15 -2.49
N VAL A 232 2.34 15.36 -2.37
CA VAL A 232 1.32 15.55 -1.31
C VAL A 232 1.91 15.52 0.11
N LEU A 233 3.09 14.91 0.25
CA LEU A 233 3.84 14.76 1.48
C LEU A 233 4.59 16.03 1.90
N ASN A 234 5.00 16.89 0.96
CA ASN A 234 5.76 18.12 1.25
C ASN A 234 4.87 19.19 1.91
N ASP A 235 3.58 19.15 1.60
CA ASP A 235 2.55 20.07 2.09
C ASP A 235 1.93 19.63 3.42
N LEU A 236 2.39 18.52 4.01
CA LEU A 236 1.91 18.10 5.31
C LEU A 236 2.37 19.10 6.39
N PRO A 237 1.44 19.61 7.24
CA PRO A 237 1.75 20.57 8.30
C PRO A 237 2.42 19.88 9.50
N ILE A 238 3.58 19.26 9.27
CA ILE A 238 4.38 18.60 10.30
C ILE A 238 5.30 19.65 10.93
N GLN A 239 5.06 19.93 12.21
CA GLN A 239 5.79 20.97 12.96
C GLN A 239 7.24 20.56 13.27
N TYR A 240 7.54 19.26 13.33
CA TYR A 240 8.85 18.74 13.71
C TYR A 240 9.70 18.38 12.49
N ALA A 241 10.84 19.06 12.32
CA ALA A 241 11.72 18.89 11.16
C ALA A 241 12.24 17.45 10.99
N VAL A 242 12.60 16.79 12.10
CA VAL A 242 13.09 15.40 12.09
C VAL A 242 12.00 14.44 11.58
N ILE A 243 10.77 14.59 12.09
CA ILE A 243 9.62 13.78 11.66
C ILE A 243 9.27 14.08 10.20
N LYS A 244 9.31 15.35 9.80
CA LYS A 244 9.03 15.77 8.42
C LYS A 244 10.00 15.12 7.44
N GLY A 245 11.31 15.16 7.69
CA GLY A 245 12.31 14.54 6.82
C GLY A 245 12.16 13.02 6.72
N ILE A 246 11.81 12.33 7.81
CA ILE A 246 11.51 10.90 7.80
C ILE A 246 10.25 10.62 6.98
N VAL A 247 9.17 11.40 7.17
CA VAL A 247 7.88 11.19 6.50
C VAL A 247 7.97 11.49 5.00
N GLU A 248 8.68 12.54 4.60
CA GLU A 248 8.89 12.86 3.18
C GLU A 248 9.69 11.77 2.48
N GLN A 249 10.84 11.38 3.06
CA GLN A 249 11.70 10.34 2.47
C GLN A 249 11.00 8.98 2.45
N ALA A 250 10.44 8.55 3.58
CA ALA A 250 9.72 7.28 3.67
C ALA A 250 8.50 7.30 2.77
N GLY A 251 7.72 8.39 2.76
CA GLY A 251 6.51 8.48 1.97
C GLY A 251 6.78 8.48 0.46
N GLN A 252 7.82 9.18 -0.02
CA GLN A 252 8.20 9.14 -1.44
C GLN A 252 8.65 7.73 -1.86
N ASP A 253 9.47 7.06 -1.04
CA ASP A 253 9.89 5.68 -1.29
C ASP A 253 8.71 4.70 -1.26
N ILE A 254 7.73 4.91 -0.36
CA ILE A 254 6.49 4.13 -0.30
C ILE A 254 5.69 4.31 -1.59
N LEU A 255 5.47 5.56 -2.03
CA LEU A 255 4.72 5.86 -3.24
C LEU A 255 5.38 5.26 -4.48
N LEU A 256 6.72 5.32 -4.59
CA LEU A 256 7.46 4.71 -5.69
C LEU A 256 7.35 3.18 -5.69
N ARG A 257 7.42 2.57 -4.51
CA ARG A 257 7.27 1.11 -4.36
C ARG A 257 5.85 0.65 -4.67
N GLU A 258 4.85 1.38 -4.21
CA GLU A 258 3.43 1.14 -4.53
C GLU A 258 3.16 1.28 -6.03
N LEU A 259 3.71 2.32 -6.66
CA LEU A 259 3.62 2.51 -8.11
C LEU A 259 4.26 1.33 -8.86
N THR A 260 5.43 0.88 -8.43
CA THR A 260 6.12 -0.27 -9.05
C THR A 260 5.30 -1.56 -8.90
N MET A 261 4.73 -1.81 -7.72
CA MET A 261 3.85 -2.96 -7.49
C MET A 261 2.57 -2.87 -8.33
N ALA A 262 1.95 -1.70 -8.42
CA ALA A 262 0.74 -1.45 -9.21
C ALA A 262 0.99 -1.70 -10.70
N LEU A 263 2.11 -1.20 -11.24
CA LEU A 263 2.55 -1.46 -12.60
C LEU A 263 2.80 -2.95 -12.85
N GLY A 264 3.44 -3.65 -11.92
CA GLY A 264 3.65 -5.09 -11.99
C GLY A 264 2.33 -5.87 -12.10
N ILE A 265 1.34 -5.53 -11.27
CA ILE A 265 0.00 -6.14 -11.32
C ILE A 265 -0.71 -5.82 -12.65
N LEU A 266 -0.60 -4.59 -13.14
CA LEU A 266 -1.18 -4.18 -14.41
C LEU A 266 -0.60 -4.96 -15.58
N ILE A 267 0.73 -5.06 -15.67
CA ILE A 267 1.44 -5.80 -16.74
C ILE A 267 1.05 -7.28 -16.71
N LEU A 268 1.05 -7.91 -15.53
CA LEU A 268 0.61 -9.30 -15.37
C LEU A 268 -0.84 -9.48 -15.80
N GLY A 269 -1.73 -8.54 -15.45
CA GLY A 269 -3.12 -8.54 -15.87
C GLY A 269 -3.28 -8.49 -17.39
N ILE A 270 -2.50 -7.64 -18.08
CA ILE A 270 -2.51 -7.53 -19.54
C ILE A 270 -2.07 -8.86 -20.17
N ILE A 271 -0.98 -9.46 -19.69
CA ILE A 271 -0.48 -10.75 -20.18
C ILE A 271 -1.57 -11.83 -20.04
N LEU A 272 -2.22 -11.89 -18.87
CA LEU A 272 -3.28 -12.86 -18.61
C LEU A 272 -4.50 -12.65 -19.51
N LEU A 273 -4.87 -11.40 -19.81
CA LEU A 273 -5.94 -11.11 -20.77
C LEU A 273 -5.58 -11.59 -22.16
N VAL A 274 -4.37 -11.28 -22.66
CA VAL A 274 -3.90 -11.74 -23.97
C VAL A 274 -3.93 -13.26 -24.08
N LEU A 275 -3.44 -13.98 -23.06
CA LEU A 275 -3.51 -15.44 -22.99
C LEU A 275 -4.97 -15.95 -22.99
N SER A 276 -5.86 -15.26 -22.28
CA SER A 276 -7.28 -15.63 -22.25
C SER A 276 -7.95 -15.50 -23.62
N PHE A 277 -7.60 -14.47 -24.41
CA PHE A 277 -8.09 -14.31 -25.77
C PHE A 277 -7.60 -15.43 -26.69
N GLY A 278 -6.31 -15.78 -26.60
CA GLY A 278 -5.74 -16.91 -27.33
C GLY A 278 -6.43 -18.24 -27.01
N ALA A 279 -6.63 -18.54 -25.71
CA ALA A 279 -7.31 -19.75 -25.26
C ALA A 279 -8.77 -19.84 -25.76
N ASN A 280 -9.49 -18.72 -25.77
CA ASN A 280 -10.87 -18.66 -26.26
C ASN A 280 -10.98 -18.89 -27.77
N GLN A 281 -10.04 -18.37 -28.57
CA GLN A 281 -9.98 -18.60 -30.02
C GLN A 281 -9.74 -20.09 -30.35
N VAL A 282 -8.83 -20.75 -29.62
CA VAL A 282 -8.55 -22.19 -29.80
C VAL A 282 -9.77 -23.04 -29.47
N ASN A 283 -10.45 -22.75 -28.36
CA ASN A 283 -11.68 -23.48 -27.98
C ASN A 283 -12.82 -23.28 -28.99
N LYS A 284 -12.96 -22.08 -29.57
CA LYS A 284 -13.96 -21.79 -30.60
C LYS A 284 -13.68 -22.57 -31.89
N LYS A 285 -12.42 -22.72 -32.31
CA LYS A 285 -12.03 -23.57 -33.46
C LYS A 285 -12.34 -25.05 -33.22
N ARG A 286 -12.04 -25.59 -32.02
CA ARG A 286 -12.34 -27.00 -31.68
C ARG A 286 -13.84 -27.32 -31.64
N SER A 287 -14.67 -26.36 -31.22
CA SER A 287 -16.14 -26.52 -31.21
C SER A 287 -16.76 -26.45 -32.60
N LYS A 288 -16.09 -25.86 -33.59
CA LYS A 288 -16.60 -25.73 -34.96
C LYS A 288 -16.24 -26.93 -35.86
N ASN A 289 -15.28 -27.74 -35.41
CA ASN A 289 -14.80 -28.95 -36.09
C ASN A 289 -15.37 -30.26 -35.49
N ARG A 290 -16.32 -30.16 -34.55
CA ARG A 290 -17.14 -31.27 -34.04
C ARG A 290 -18.58 -31.05 -34.47
#